data_AF-A0A2M9MYZ6-F1
#
_entry.id   AF-A0A2M9MYZ6-F1
#
_cell.length_a   1.000
_cell.length_b   1.000
_cell.length_c   1.000
_cell.angle_alpha   90.00
_cell.angle_beta   90.00
_cell.angle_gamma   90.00
#
_symmetry.space_group_name_H-M   'P 1'
#
loop_
_entity.id
_entity.type
_entity.pdbx_description
1 polymer ?
#
loop_
_entity_poly.entity_id
_entity_poly.type
_entity_poly.pdbx_seq_one_letter_code
_entity_poly.pdbx_strand_id
1 'polypeptide(L)' 'MKVLIADDDVYTREGLVEAIEWRRLGIQEILQAVVAVGQVHPS' A
#
# COMPACT_ATOMS: atom_id res chain seq x y z
N MET A 1 -15.27 -1.53 2.24
CA MET A 1 -14.29 -0.92 3.18
C MET A 1 -12.97 -0.72 2.46
N LYS A 2 -12.15 0.25 2.87
CA LYS A 2 -10.81 0.51 2.31
C LYS A 2 -9.73 0.29 3.37
N VAL A 3 -8.54 -0.14 2.96
CA VAL A 3 -7.35 -0.30 3.81
C VAL A 3 -6.16 0.41 3.18
N LEU A 4 -5.35 1.06 4.01
CA LEU A 4 -4.03 1.60 3.64
C LEU A 4 -2.94 0.75 4.29
N ILE A 5 -2.04 0.21 3.47
CA ILE A 5 -0.84 -0.48 3.93
C ILE A 5 0.33 0.52 3.82
N ALA A 6 0.95 0.84 4.95
CA ALA A 6 2.11 1.72 5.01
C ALA A 6 3.23 1.00 5.77
N ASP A 7 4.30 0.72 5.04
CA ASP A 7 5.53 0.07 5.50
C ASP A 7 6.65 0.63 4.62
N ASP A 8 7.89 0.69 5.08
CA ASP A 8 9.03 1.18 4.29
C ASP A 8 9.57 0.12 3.31
N ASP A 9 9.34 -1.17 3.57
CA ASP A 9 9.72 -2.27 2.67
C ASP A 9 8.62 -2.57 1.64
N VAL A 10 8.99 -2.54 0.35
CA VAL A 10 8.08 -2.85 -0.75
C VAL A 10 7.63 -4.31 -0.75
N TYR A 11 8.51 -5.24 -0.41
CA TYR A 11 8.21 -6.67 -0.45
C TYR A 11 7.23 -7.06 0.65
N THR A 12 7.31 -6.40 1.80
CA THR A 12 6.31 -6.56 2.88
C THR A 12 4.93 -6.10 2.40
N ARG A 13 4.83 -4.92 1.79
CA ARG A 13 3.53 -4.42 1.31
C ARG A 13 2.95 -5.29 0.20
N GLU A 14 3.75 -5.63 -0.81
CA GLU A 14 3.31 -6.48 -1.93
C GLU A 14 2.91 -7.87 -1.44
N GLY A 15 3.72 -8.48 -0.57
CA GLY A 15 3.41 -9.77 0.04
C GLY A 15 2.09 -9.77 0.82
N LEU A 16 1.80 -8.71 1.56
CA LEU A 16 0.51 -8.57 2.26
C LEU A 16 -0.68 -8.42 1.30
N VAL A 17 -0.51 -7.69 0.20
CA VAL A 17 -1.56 -7.57 -0.83
C VAL A 17 -1.89 -8.94 -1.43
N GLU A 18 -0.87 -9.75 -1.72
CA GLU A 18 -1.04 -11.03 -2.39
C GLU A 18 -1.49 -12.17 -1.46
N ALA A 19 -1.01 -12.18 -0.21
CA ALA A 19 -1.23 -13.30 0.71
C ALA A 19 -2.65 -13.35 1.32
N ILE A 20 -3.42 -12.26 1.25
CA ILE A 20 -4.72 -12.14 1.93
C ILE A 20 -5.85 -12.00 0.91
N GLU A 21 -6.93 -12.77 1.07
CA GLU A 21 -8.12 -12.66 0.24
C GLU A 21 -9.05 -11.54 0.74
N TRP A 22 -8.60 -10.29 0.57
CA TRP A 22 -9.24 -9.08 1.10
C TRP A 22 -10.73 -8.94 0.78
N ARG A 23 -11.17 -9.40 -0.39
CA ARG A 23 -12.59 -9.36 -0.78
C ARG A 23 -13.47 -10.21 0.14
N ARG A 24 -12.99 -11.36 0.63
CA ARG A 24 -13.74 -12.20 1.58
C ARG A 24 -13.90 -11.53 2.95
N LEU A 25 -13.04 -10.57 3.26
CA LEU A 25 -13.12 -9.75 4.46
C LEU A 25 -13.96 -8.48 4.26
N GLY A 26 -14.59 -8.30 3.08
CA GLY A 26 -15.38 -7.10 2.77
C GLY A 26 -14.54 -5.86 2.43
N ILE A 27 -13.23 -6.03 2.21
CA ILE A 27 -12.33 -4.97 1.78
C ILE A 27 -12.27 -4.96 0.26
N GLN A 28 -12.62 -3.81 -0.32
CA GLN A 28 -12.84 -3.64 -1.76
C GLN A 28 -11.68 -2.93 -2.44
N GLU A 29 -10.88 -2.20 -1.65
CA GLU A 29 -9.81 -1.35 -2.14
C GLU A 29 -8.65 -1.36 -1.14
N ILE A 30 -7.46 -1.59 -1.67
CA ILE A 30 -6.21 -1.57 -0.94
C ILE A 30 -5.38 -0.43 -1.53
N LEU A 31 -5.00 0.51 -0.68
CA LEU A 31 -4.08 1.58 -0.99
C LEU A 31 -2.73 1.22 -0.39
N GLN A 32 -1.65 1.53 -1.09
CA GLN A 32 -0.29 1.35 -0.57
C GLN A 32 0.37 2.72 -0.48
N ALA A 33 0.94 3.04 0.68
CA ALA A 33 1.79 4.21 0.81
C ALA A 33 3.11 3.95 0.08
N VAL A 34 3.40 4.77 -0.91
CA VAL A 34 4.71 4.81 -1.56
C VAL A 34 5.44 6.06 -1.10
N VAL A 35 6.69 5.92 -0.68
CA VAL A 35 7.52 7.09 -0.38
C VAL A 35 7.76 7.81 -1.70
N ALA A 36 7.21 9.02 -1.83
CA ALA A 36 7.57 9.93 -2.92
C ALA A 36 8.99 10.47 -2.65
N VAL A 37 10.01 9.67 -2.94
CA VAL A 37 11.38 10.16 -2.94
C VAL A 37 11.54 11.07 -4.17
N GLY A 38 11.49 12.39 -3.96
CA GLY A 38 11.85 13.39 -4.97
C GLY A 38 10.68 14.03 -5.74
N GLN A 39 9.90 14.87 -5.05
CA GLN A 39 9.50 16.14 -5.68
C GLN A 39 10.39 17.22 -5.06
N VAL A 40 11.62 17.32 -5.57
CA VAL A 40 12.47 18.49 -5.31
C VAL A 40 11.71 19.66 -5.92
N HIS A 41 11.12 20.52 -5.10
CA HIS A 41 10.55 21.78 -5.58
C HIS A 41 11.76 22.65 -5.98
N PRO A 42 12.01 22.91 -7.27
CA PRO A 42 13.07 23.85 -7.62
C PRO A 42 12.67 25.21 -7.04
N SER A 43 13.59 25.80 -6.29
CA SER A 43 13.46 27.14 -5.72
C SER A 43 13.45 28.20 -6.80
#